data_AF-A0A2G6VPH0-F1
#
_entry.id   AF-A0A2G6VPH0-F1
#
_cell.length_a   1.000
_cell.length_b   1.000
_cell.length_c   1.000
_cell.angle_alpha   90.00
_cell.angle_beta   90.00
_cell.angle_gamma   90.00
#
_symmetry.space_group_name_H-M   'P 1'
#
loop_
_entity.id
_entity.type
_entity.pdbx_description
1 polymer ?
#
loop_
_entity_poly.entity_id
_entity_poly.type
_entity_poly.pdbx_seq_one_letter_code
_entity_poly.pdbx_strand_id
1 'polypeptide(L)' 'MEANLIKEKIRELENWLIENPNSSERNLIESDINKLKNQLEKNYE' A
#
# COMPACT_ATOMS: atom_id res chain seq x y z
N MET A 1 4.21 4.47 16.19
CA MET A 1 2.89 5.00 15.77
C MET A 1 2.79 5.03 14.25
N GLU A 2 3.78 5.59 13.54
CA GLU A 2 3.80 5.68 12.07
C GLU A 2 3.76 4.33 11.33
N ALA A 3 4.48 3.31 11.80
CA ALA A 3 4.46 1.99 11.16
C ALA A 3 3.06 1.34 11.13
N ASN A 4 2.22 1.61 12.14
CA ASN A 4 0.85 1.10 12.14
C ASN A 4 -0.02 1.83 11.11
N LEU A 5 0.15 3.16 10.98
CA LEU A 5 -0.56 3.96 9.98
C LEU A 5 -0.20 3.53 8.55
N ILE A 6 1.07 3.22 8.28
CA ILE A 6 1.51 2.73 6.97
C ILE A 6 0.90 1.36 6.67
N LYS A 7 0.85 0.45 7.66
CA LYS A 7 0.21 -0.87 7.52
C LYS A 7 -1.29 -0.77 7.26
N GLU A 8 -1.98 0.14 7.94
CA GLU A 8 -3.40 0.41 7.69
C GLU A 8 -3.59 0.95 6.27
N LYS A 9 -2.76 1.90 5.84
CA LYS A 9 -2.84 2.47 4.49
C LYS A 9 -2.63 1.42 3.39
N ILE A 10 -1.67 0.51 3.58
CA ILE A 10 -1.46 -0.62 2.66
C ILE A 10 -2.71 -1.48 2.57
N ARG A 11 -3.33 -1.83 3.71
CA ARG A 11 -4.57 -2.62 3.73
C ARG A 11 -5.72 -1.94 3.00
N GLU A 12 -5.90 -0.64 3.19
CA GLU A 12 -6.94 0.12 2.47
C GLU A 12 -6.75 0.04 0.96
N LEU A 13 -5.51 0.23 0.48
CA LEU A 13 -5.19 0.18 -0.94
C LEU A 13 -5.35 -1.25 -1.51
N GLU A 14 -4.91 -2.27 -0.77
CA GLU A 14 -5.10 -3.68 -1.17
C GLU A 14 -6.58 -4.05 -1.24
N ASN A 15 -7.40 -3.62 -0.27
CA ASN A 15 -8.85 -3.84 -0.29
C ASN A 15 -9.51 -3.10 -1.46
N TRP A 16 -9.12 -1.87 -1.72
CA TRP A 16 -9.66 -1.10 -2.83
C TRP A 16 -9.38 -1.77 -4.19
N LEU A 17 -8.21 -2.37 -4.36
CA LEU A 17 -7.87 -3.15 -5.57
C LEU A 17 -8.69 -4.43 -5.72
N ILE A 18 -9.11 -5.04 -4.61
CA ILE A 18 -10.03 -6.19 -4.63
C ILE A 18 -11.41 -5.75 -5.11
N GLU A 19 -11.90 -4.59 -4.63
CA GLU A 19 -13.19 -4.03 -5.04
C GLU A 19 -13.16 -3.46 -6.47
N ASN A 20 -12.00 -3.00 -6.94
CA ASN A 20 -11.82 -2.34 -8.23
C ASN A 20 -10.75 -3.05 -9.09
N PRO A 21 -10.93 -4.33 -9.45
CA PRO A 21 -9.88 -5.14 -10.06
C PRO A 21 -9.42 -4.65 -11.44
N ASN A 22 -10.30 -3.93 -12.15
CA ASN A 22 -10.08 -3.39 -13.51
C ASN A 22 -9.84 -1.87 -13.51
N SER A 23 -9.52 -1.26 -12.37
CA SER A 23 -9.22 0.17 -12.34
C SER A 23 -8.01 0.49 -13.23
N SER A 24 -8.10 1.57 -14.00
CA SER A 24 -6.96 2.15 -14.74
C SER A 24 -5.82 2.60 -13.82
N GLU A 25 -6.11 2.84 -12.54
CA GLU A 25 -5.16 3.30 -11.53
C GLU A 25 -4.48 2.14 -10.80
N ARG A 26 -4.84 0.88 -11.12
CA ARG A 26 -4.30 -0.32 -10.46
C ARG A 26 -2.77 -0.30 -10.38
N ASN A 27 -2.11 -0.04 -11.51
CA ASN A 27 -0.65 -0.02 -11.59
C ASN A 27 -0.02 1.06 -10.70
N LEU A 28 -0.68 2.23 -10.57
CA LEU A 28 -0.22 3.31 -9.70
C LEU A 28 -0.37 2.92 -8.23
N ILE A 29 -1.52 2.33 -7.87
CA ILE A 29 -1.82 1.90 -6.51
C ILE A 29 -0.89 0.75 -6.08
N GLU A 30 -0.63 -0.23 -6.95
CA GLU A 30 0.34 -1.30 -6.70
C GLU A 30 1.76 -0.74 -6.50
N SER A 31 2.16 0.27 -7.29
CA SER A 31 3.43 0.97 -7.10
C SER A 31 3.53 1.67 -5.74
N ASP A 32 2.47 2.35 -5.32
CA ASP A 32 2.44 3.05 -4.04
C ASP A 32 2.41 2.10 -2.85
N ILE A 33 1.66 0.98 -2.93
CA ILE A 33 1.74 -0.11 -1.94
C ILE A 33 3.18 -0.59 -1.79
N ASN A 34 3.90 -0.79 -2.90
CA ASN A 34 5.28 -1.27 -2.86
C ASN A 34 6.23 -0.25 -2.21
N LYS A 35 6.07 1.06 -2.49
CA LYS A 35 6.84 2.12 -1.81
C LYS A 35 6.58 2.13 -0.31
N LEU A 36 5.32 1.99 0.11
CA LEU A 36 4.94 1.95 1.52
C LEU A 36 5.53 0.71 2.23
N LYS A 37 5.54 -0.46 1.56
CA LYS A 37 6.21 -1.68 2.07
C LYS A 37 7.71 -1.46 2.24
N ASN A 38 8.39 -0.88 1.24
CA ASN A 38 9.81 -0.54 1.33
C ASN A 38 10.13 0.46 2.44
N GLN A 39 9.25 1.45 2.69
CA GLN A 39 9.42 2.39 3.81
C GLN A 39 9.28 1.71 5.17
N LEU A 40 8.38 0.74 5.29
CA LEU A 40 8.28 -0.09 6.49
C LEU A 40 9.56 -0.90 6.71
N GLU A 41 10.08 -1.56 5.69
CA GLU A 41 11.30 -2.36 5.81
C GLU A 41 12.51 -1.49 6.21
N LYS A 42 12.69 -0.33 5.56
CA LYS A 42 13.80 0.59 5.86
C LYS A 42 13.74 1.26 7.23
N ASN A 43 12.54 1.43 7.81
CA ASN A 43 12.39 2.00 9.15
C ASN A 43 12.58 0.97 10.26
N TYR A 44 12.74 -0.32 9.93
CA TYR A 44 13.00 -1.41 10.86
C TYR A 44 14.47 -1.88 10.87
N GLU A 45 15.33 -1.36 9.99
CA GLU A 45 16.81 -1.46 10.06
C GLU A 45 17.41 -0.30 10.87
#